data_AF-A0A7S9QCR0-F1
#
_entry.id   AF-A0A7S9QCR0-F1
#
_cell.length_a   1.000
_cell.length_b   1.000
_cell.length_c   1.000
_cell.angle_alpha   90.00
_cell.angle_beta   90.00
_cell.angle_gamma   90.00
#
_symmetry.space_group_name_H-M   'P 1'
#
loop_
_entity.id
_entity.type
_entity.pdbx_description
1 polymer ?
#
loop_
_entity_poly.entity_id
_entity_poly.type
_entity_poly.pdbx_seq_one_letter_code
_entity_poly.pdbx_strand_id
1 'polypeptide(L)'
;MADLAFALMAGFFFTHELDAMRRHEWRILPLLRDLPEARGEAVFVWLHVPLFAALLWLALQGAATVGAAALSTFAVIHVGLHWLFRTHPANEFDNLTSWILIGGAGLFGLVHLALLL
;
A
#
# COMPACT_ATOMS: atom_id res chain seq x y z
N MET A 1 18.20 -2.55 -12.06
CA MET A 1 17.22 -1.44 -12.26
C MET A 1 15.83 -1.85 -11.79
N ALA A 2 15.32 -3.01 -12.21
CA ALA A 2 14.06 -3.58 -11.69
C ALA A 2 14.08 -3.70 -10.16
N ASP A 3 15.16 -4.21 -9.56
CA ASP A 3 15.27 -4.32 -8.10
C ASP A 3 15.17 -2.97 -7.37
N LEU A 4 15.75 -1.92 -7.94
CA LEU A 4 15.67 -0.57 -7.37
C LEU A 4 14.25 0.01 -7.48
N ALA A 5 13.60 -0.17 -8.63
CA ALA A 5 12.21 0.24 -8.80
C ALA A 5 11.29 -0.52 -7.82
N PHE A 6 11.49 -1.82 -7.67
CA PHE A 6 10.76 -2.64 -6.71
C PHE A 6 11.00 -2.19 -5.26
N ALA A 7 12.26 -1.93 -4.89
CA ALA A 7 12.61 -1.45 -3.55
C ALA A 7 12.00 -0.06 -3.26
N LEU A 8 12.01 0.86 -4.23
CA LEU A 8 11.37 2.16 -4.10
C LEU A 8 9.85 2.00 -3.96
N MET A 9 9.22 1.18 -4.80
CA MET A 9 7.80 0.85 -4.68
C MET A 9 7.46 0.37 -3.28
N ALA A 10 8.21 -0.61 -2.76
CA ALA A 10 7.99 -1.15 -1.41
C ALA A 10 8.20 -0.09 -0.32
N GLY A 11 9.23 0.76 -0.46
CA GLY A 11 9.49 1.87 0.48
C GLY A 11 8.34 2.88 0.53
N PHE A 12 7.84 3.30 -0.63
CA PHE A 12 6.65 4.16 -0.72
C PHE A 12 5.42 3.47 -0.15
N PHE A 13 5.20 2.19 -0.48
CA PHE A 13 4.06 1.41 -0.02
C PHE A 13 4.06 1.27 1.52
N PHE A 14 5.15 0.83 2.12
CA PHE A 14 5.24 0.71 3.58
C PHE A 14 5.13 2.06 4.29
N THR A 15 5.69 3.13 3.72
CA THR A 15 5.57 4.47 4.32
C THR A 15 4.14 5.00 4.20
N HIS A 16 3.43 4.67 3.12
CA HIS A 16 1.99 4.92 3.00
C HIS A 16 1.20 4.22 4.12
N GLU A 17 1.51 2.97 4.46
CA GLU A 17 0.82 2.28 5.57
C GLU A 17 1.05 2.96 6.94
N LEU A 18 2.23 3.56 7.15
CA LEU A 18 2.47 4.38 8.34
C LEU A 18 1.63 5.66 8.36
N ASP A 19 1.42 6.28 7.19
CA ASP A 19 0.50 7.40 7.05
C ASP A 19 -0.96 6.96 7.22
N ALA A 20 -1.34 5.79 6.70
CA ALA A 20 -2.66 5.19 6.84
C ALA A 20 -3.05 4.97 8.31
N MET A 21 -2.08 4.59 9.16
CA MET A 21 -2.29 4.54 10.60
C MET A 21 -2.64 5.92 11.19
N ARG A 22 -1.97 6.99 10.73
CA ARG A 22 -2.26 8.36 11.19
C ARG A 22 -3.56 8.92 10.62
N ARG A 23 -4.01 8.40 9.47
CA ARG A 23 -5.21 8.80 8.74
C ARG A 23 -6.41 7.87 8.97
N HIS A 24 -6.30 6.97 9.96
CA HIS A 24 -7.36 6.10 10.41
C HIS A 24 -8.03 5.30 9.27
N GLU A 25 -7.23 4.78 8.34
CA GLU A 25 -7.75 4.15 7.11
C GLU A 25 -8.71 2.98 7.38
N TRP A 26 -8.61 2.33 8.54
CA TRP A 26 -9.57 1.31 8.98
C TRP A 26 -11.02 1.80 9.00
N ARG A 27 -11.28 3.11 9.11
CA ARG A 27 -12.62 3.71 9.02
C ARG A 27 -13.22 3.65 7.61
N ILE A 28 -12.40 3.40 6.59
CA ILE A 28 -12.81 3.26 5.18
C ILE A 28 -12.98 1.78 4.82
N LEU A 29 -12.13 0.91 5.36
CA LEU A 29 -12.08 -0.50 5.00
C LEU A 29 -13.40 -1.23 5.33
N PRO A 30 -14.10 -1.86 4.36
CA PRO A 30 -15.42 -2.45 4.57
C PRO A 30 -15.50 -3.47 5.72
N LEU A 31 -14.40 -4.18 6.02
CA LEU A 31 -14.35 -5.17 7.10
C LEU A 31 -14.06 -4.57 8.47
N LEU A 32 -13.47 -3.38 8.54
CA LEU A 32 -13.01 -2.76 9.79
C LEU A 32 -13.82 -1.52 10.18
N ARG A 33 -14.48 -0.85 9.22
CA ARG A 33 -15.17 0.44 9.43
C ARG A 33 -16.26 0.41 10.50
N ASP A 34 -16.86 -0.77 10.72
CA ASP A 34 -17.97 -0.96 11.66
C ASP A 34 -17.48 -1.40 13.06
N LEU A 35 -16.16 -1.58 13.25
CA LEU A 35 -15.58 -1.91 14.55
C LEU A 35 -15.49 -0.66 15.43
N PRO A 36 -15.61 -0.81 16.77
CA PRO A 36 -15.29 0.27 17.69
C PRO A 36 -13.86 0.78 17.47
N GLU A 37 -13.65 2.10 17.54
CA GLU A 37 -12.40 2.78 17.17
C GLU A 37 -11.13 2.05 17.64
N ALA A 38 -10.99 1.81 18.95
CA ALA A 38 -9.82 1.15 19.52
C ALA A 38 -9.63 -0.31 19.04
N ARG A 39 -10.72 -1.01 18.68
CA ARG A 39 -10.64 -2.35 18.08
C ARG A 39 -10.28 -2.29 16.61
N GLY A 40 -10.85 -1.33 15.86
CA GLY A 40 -10.52 -1.11 14.45
C GLY A 40 -9.03 -0.82 14.26
N GLU A 41 -8.49 0.09 15.06
CA GLU A 41 -7.05 0.41 15.09
C GLU A 41 -6.21 -0.85 15.41
N ALA A 42 -6.52 -1.55 16.50
CA ALA A 42 -5.74 -2.72 16.91
C ALA A 42 -5.76 -3.82 15.83
N VAL A 43 -6.93 -4.13 15.27
CA VAL A 43 -7.06 -5.14 14.20
C VAL A 43 -6.31 -4.69 12.95
N PHE A 44 -6.40 -3.41 12.56
CA PHE A 44 -5.63 -2.85 11.45
C PHE A 44 -4.14 -3.10 11.67
N VAL A 45 -3.57 -2.67 12.80
CA VAL A 45 -2.14 -2.84 13.12
C VAL A 45 -1.73 -4.32 13.10
N TRP A 46 -2.48 -5.20 13.76
CA TRP A 46 -2.11 -6.62 13.82
C TRP A 46 -2.22 -7.35 12.49
N LEU A 47 -3.13 -6.94 11.59
CA LEU A 47 -3.22 -7.49 10.24
C LEU A 47 -2.03 -7.08 9.36
N HIS A 48 -1.35 -5.97 9.67
CA HIS A 48 -0.14 -5.57 8.94
C HIS A 48 1.04 -6.50 9.21
N VAL A 49 1.12 -7.15 10.37
CA VAL A 49 2.23 -8.09 10.67
C VAL A 49 2.30 -9.25 9.66
N PRO A 50 1.24 -10.07 9.47
CA PRO A 50 1.28 -11.13 8.48
C PRO A 50 1.33 -10.60 7.05
N LEU A 51 0.71 -9.44 6.77
CA LEU A 51 0.79 -8.79 5.46
C LEU A 51 2.25 -8.44 5.12
N PHE A 52 2.94 -7.70 5.99
CA PHE A 52 4.34 -7.30 5.79
C PHE A 52 5.27 -8.51 5.75
N ALA A 53 5.04 -9.53 6.57
CA ALA A 53 5.80 -10.77 6.49
C ALA A 53 5.67 -11.43 5.10
N ALA A 54 4.45 -11.52 4.56
CA ALA A 54 4.21 -12.07 3.22
C ALA A 54 4.86 -11.21 2.12
N LEU A 55 4.75 -9.88 2.21
CA LEU A 55 5.34 -8.95 1.25
C LEU A 55 6.88 -9.01 1.25
N LEU A 56 7.50 -9.01 2.44
CA LEU A 56 8.94 -9.16 2.58
C LEU A 56 9.42 -10.53 2.11
N TRP A 57 8.68 -11.59 2.41
CA TRP A 57 8.99 -12.93 1.90
C TRP A 57 9.00 -12.99 0.37
N LEU A 58 8.03 -12.35 -0.30
CA LEU A 58 8.01 -12.23 -1.75
C LEU A 58 9.18 -11.39 -2.27
N ALA A 59 9.50 -10.28 -1.61
CA ALA A 59 10.62 -9.42 -1.96
C ALA A 59 11.97 -10.16 -1.92
N LEU A 60 12.18 -11.04 -0.93
CA LEU A 60 13.40 -11.81 -0.77
C LEU A 60 13.61 -12.89 -1.83
N GLN A 61 12.56 -13.27 -2.57
CA GLN A 61 12.68 -14.21 -3.70
C GLN A 61 13.24 -13.54 -4.97
N GLY A 62 13.34 -12.20 -4.99
CA GLY A 62 13.88 -11.41 -6.11
C GLY A 62 12.81 -10.66 -6.90
N ALA A 63 13.23 -9.57 -7.57
CA ALA A 63 12.31 -8.66 -8.26
C ALA A 63 11.70 -9.24 -9.56
N ALA A 64 12.33 -10.24 -10.18
CA ALA A 64 11.82 -10.91 -11.38
C ALA A 64 10.83 -12.06 -11.08
N THR A 65 10.29 -12.13 -9.86
CA THR A 65 9.35 -13.20 -9.47
C THR A 65 7.91 -12.82 -9.78
N VAL A 66 7.05 -13.83 -9.96
CA VAL A 66 5.59 -13.64 -10.07
C VAL A 66 5.04 -12.89 -8.85
N GLY A 67 5.59 -13.14 -7.66
CA GLY A 67 5.20 -12.44 -6.43
C GLY A 67 5.53 -10.94 -6.48
N ALA A 68 6.73 -10.57 -6.93
CA ALA A 68 7.12 -9.18 -7.09
C ALA A 68 6.27 -8.46 -8.15
N ALA A 69 5.99 -9.12 -9.29
CA ALA A 69 5.09 -8.59 -10.32
C ALA A 69 3.65 -8.41 -9.81
N ALA A 70 3.13 -9.37 -9.05
CA ALA A 70 1.80 -9.28 -8.44
C ALA A 70 1.72 -8.10 -7.46
N LEU A 71 2.74 -7.91 -6.62
CA LEU A 71 2.79 -6.78 -5.68
C LEU A 71 2.89 -5.43 -6.40
N SER A 72 3.72 -5.32 -7.43
CA SER A 72 3.79 -4.09 -8.25
C SER A 72 2.47 -3.79 -8.95
N THR A 73 1.76 -4.82 -9.42
CA THR A 73 0.42 -4.67 -10.00
C THR A 73 -0.58 -4.19 -8.95
N PHE A 74 -0.54 -4.76 -7.76
CA PHE A 74 -1.36 -4.32 -6.64
C PHE A 74 -1.08 -2.86 -6.27
N ALA A 75 0.18 -2.43 -6.20
CA ALA A 75 0.54 -1.03 -5.93
C ALA A 75 -0.06 -0.05 -6.96
N VAL A 76 -0.14 -0.43 -8.24
CA VAL A 76 -0.81 0.39 -9.28
C VAL A 76 -2.32 0.44 -9.05
N ILE A 77 -2.95 -0.71 -8.78
CA ILE A 77 -4.39 -0.79 -8.48
C ILE A 77 -4.73 0.00 -7.21
N HIS A 78 -3.86 -0.03 -6.20
CA HIS A 78 -4.00 0.63 -4.91
C HIS A 78 -4.14 2.16 -5.07
N VAL A 79 -3.37 2.78 -5.97
CA VAL A 79 -3.57 4.19 -6.33
C VAL A 79 -4.99 4.44 -6.84
N GLY A 80 -5.51 3.54 -7.68
CA GLY A 80 -6.88 3.58 -8.17
C GLY A 80 -7.93 3.45 -7.06
N LEU A 81 -7.68 2.61 -6.04
CA LEU A 81 -8.55 2.48 -4.87
C LEU A 81 -8.58 3.79 -4.08
N HIS A 82 -7.44 4.40 -3.77
CA HIS A 82 -7.39 5.69 -3.10
C HIS A 82 -8.06 6.79 -3.91
N TRP A 83 -7.89 6.79 -5.24
CA TRP A 83 -8.60 7.70 -6.10
C TRP A 83 -10.12 7.49 -6.03
N LEU A 84 -10.60 6.25 -6.05
CA LEU A 84 -12.03 5.91 -5.96
C LEU A 84 -12.63 6.35 -4.61
N PHE A 85 -11.93 6.11 -3.51
CA PHE A 85 -12.38 6.47 -2.16
C PHE A 85 -12.03 7.90 -1.74
N ARG A 86 -11.47 8.74 -2.61
CA ARG A 86 -11.02 10.12 -2.27
C ARG A 86 -12.12 11.04 -1.74
N THR A 87 -13.37 10.77 -2.09
CA THR A 87 -14.55 11.53 -1.63
C THR A 87 -15.30 10.82 -0.50
N HIS A 88 -14.78 9.71 0.03
CA HIS A 88 -15.38 9.01 1.16
C HIS A 88 -15.32 9.91 2.40
N PRO A 89 -16.40 10.02 3.21
CA PRO A 89 -16.47 10.97 4.33
C PRO A 89 -15.44 10.70 5.44
N ALA A 90 -14.98 9.46 5.57
CA ALA A 90 -13.92 9.08 6.52
C ALA A 90 -12.51 9.09 5.90
N ASN A 91 -12.35 9.60 4.67
CA ASN A 91 -11.04 9.68 4.05
C ASN A 91 -10.27 10.92 4.54
N GLU A 92 -9.11 10.68 5.15
CA GLU A 92 -8.24 11.71 5.70
C GLU A 92 -6.95 11.94 4.88
N PHE A 93 -6.79 11.29 3.71
CA PHE A 93 -5.65 11.46 2.80
C PHE A 93 -5.79 12.75 1.95
N ASP A 94 -5.81 13.89 2.63
CA ASP A 94 -6.16 15.21 2.08
C ASP A 94 -4.96 16.13 1.77
N ASN A 95 -3.75 15.60 1.91
CA ASN A 95 -2.51 16.38 1.86
C ASN A 95 -1.52 15.80 0.85
N LEU A 96 -0.58 16.65 0.45
CA LEU A 96 0.42 16.32 -0.57
C LEU A 96 1.30 15.11 -0.17
N THR A 97 1.68 15.00 1.10
CA THR A 97 2.54 13.90 1.57
C THR A 97 1.86 12.56 1.33
N SER A 98 0.61 12.40 1.75
CA SER A 98 -0.17 11.18 1.52
C SER A 98 -0.22 10.81 0.02
N TRP A 99 -0.52 11.79 -0.84
CA TRP A 99 -0.61 11.53 -2.29
C TRP A 99 0.73 11.23 -2.94
N ILE A 100 1.83 11.81 -2.45
CA ILE A 100 3.19 11.42 -2.89
C ILE A 100 3.48 9.98 -2.47
N LEU A 101 3.08 9.57 -1.26
CA LEU A 101 3.29 8.21 -0.79
C LEU A 101 2.52 7.18 -1.61
N ILE A 102 1.22 7.40 -1.77
CA ILE A 102 0.31 6.58 -2.59
C ILE A 102 0.79 6.54 -4.04
N GLY A 103 0.95 7.72 -4.65
CA GLY A 103 1.33 7.85 -6.05
C GLY A 103 2.72 7.30 -6.34
N GLY A 104 3.67 7.50 -5.42
CA GLY A 104 5.02 6.96 -5.51
C GLY A 104 5.03 5.43 -5.54
N ALA A 105 4.22 4.79 -4.68
CA ALA A 105 4.09 3.33 -4.69
C ALA A 105 3.59 2.82 -6.05
N GLY A 106 2.52 3.42 -6.59
CA GLY A 106 2.01 3.04 -7.91
C GLY A 106 2.98 3.34 -9.06
N LEU A 107 3.64 4.51 -9.04
CA LEU A 107 4.59 4.90 -10.08
C LEU A 107 5.76 3.90 -10.17
N PHE A 108 6.40 3.61 -9.04
CA PHE A 108 7.53 2.68 -9.03
C PHE A 108 7.08 1.22 -9.26
N GLY A 109 5.84 0.87 -8.89
CA GLY A 109 5.21 -0.39 -9.30
C GLY A 109 5.07 -0.51 -10.82
N LEU A 110 4.57 0.52 -11.49
CA LEU A 110 4.45 0.57 -12.94
C LEU A 110 5.82 0.52 -13.64
N VAL A 111 6.80 1.28 -13.15
CA VAL A 111 8.19 1.24 -13.66
C VAL A 111 8.78 -0.15 -13.50
N HIS A 112 8.57 -0.80 -12.35
CA HIS A 112 9.03 -2.17 -12.13
C HIS A 112 8.43 -3.14 -13.16
N LEU A 113 7.10 -3.12 -13.36
CA LEU A 113 6.43 -3.96 -14.35
C LEU A 113 6.94 -3.72 -15.76
N ALA A 114 7.15 -2.46 -16.15
CA ALA A 114 7.68 -2.12 -17.46
C ALA A 114 9.11 -2.64 -17.69
N LEU A 115 9.93 -2.77 -16.63
CA LEU A 115 11.28 -3.31 -16.68
C LEU A 115 11.33 -4.85 -16.71
N LEU A 116 10.19 -5.53 -16.47
CA LEU A 116 10.06 -6.99 -16.56
C LEU A 116 9.60 -7.47 -17.95
N LEU A 117 9.17 -6.56 -18.82
CA LEU A 117 8.81 -6.83 -20.22
C LEU A 117 10.06 -6.85 -21.11
#